data_AF-A0A8I6YP91-F1
#
_entry.id   AF-A0A8I6YP91-F1
#
_cell.length_a   1.000
_cell.length_b   1.000
_cell.length_c   1.000
_cell.angle_alpha   90.00
_cell.angle_beta   90.00
_cell.angle_gamma   90.00
#
_symmetry.space_group_name_H-M   'P 1'
#
loop_
_entity.id
_entity.type
_entity.pdbx_description
1 polymer ?
#
loop_
_entity_poly.entity_id
_entity_poly.type
_entity_poly.pdbx_seq_one_letter_code
_entity_poly.pdbx_strand_id
1 'polypeptide(L)'
;MGMHEERHGKGVVVSEFPSWLRVLAIDNDPVNLKVLEILLRMRNYHLTIARDAMTALRMLREGGRGNFDLVISDVYMSNMDGFKLLKLIDLEMDLPVIGKAFSLIYCSFFLP
;
A
#
# COMPACT_ATOMS: atom_id res chain seq x y z
N MET A 1 -18.60 50.40 8.84
CA MET A 1 -17.17 50.03 8.82
C MET A 1 -16.89 49.26 10.10
N GLY A 2 -16.51 47.99 10.14
CA GLY A 2 -16.31 46.98 9.11
C GLY A 2 -16.49 45.62 9.77
N MET A 3 -17.02 44.68 9.00
CA MET A 3 -17.11 43.27 9.34
C MET A 3 -15.69 42.72 9.43
N HIS A 4 -15.36 41.95 10.47
CA HIS A 4 -14.17 41.09 10.46
C HIS A 4 -14.59 39.64 10.68
N GLU A 5 -15.10 39.10 9.59
CA GLU A 5 -14.62 37.89 8.90
C GLU A 5 -14.25 36.67 9.77
N GLU A 6 -15.13 35.67 9.69
CA GLU A 6 -14.86 34.27 9.99
C GLU A 6 -13.62 33.76 9.26
N ARG A 7 -12.73 33.07 9.99
CA ARG A 7 -11.82 32.08 9.39
C ARG A 7 -11.88 30.80 10.20
N HIS A 8 -12.98 30.05 10.00
CA HIS A 8 -13.05 28.64 10.35
C HIS A 8 -12.16 27.86 9.35
N GLY A 9 -10.85 27.85 9.60
CA GLY A 9 -9.94 26.94 8.93
C GLY A 9 -10.31 25.52 9.34
N LYS A 10 -10.97 24.77 8.44
CA LYS A 10 -11.13 23.32 8.59
C LYS A 10 -9.73 22.71 8.60
N GLY A 11 -9.20 22.48 9.78
CA GLY A 11 -7.97 21.73 9.96
C GLY A 11 -8.15 20.39 9.26
N VAL A 12 -7.28 20.11 8.30
CA VAL A 12 -7.16 18.76 7.74
C VAL A 12 -6.78 17.87 8.92
N VAL A 13 -7.72 17.06 9.38
CA VAL A 13 -7.44 16.01 10.36
C VAL A 13 -6.59 15.00 9.59
N VAL A 14 -5.27 15.13 9.67
CA VAL A 14 -4.37 14.08 9.24
C VAL A 14 -4.54 12.99 10.29
N SER A 15 -5.42 12.01 10.03
CA SER A 15 -5.48 10.82 10.88
C SER A 15 -4.13 10.14 10.80
N GLU A 16 -3.37 10.17 11.89
CA GLU A 16 -2.12 9.42 11.99
C GLU A 16 -2.45 7.93 11.86
N PHE A 17 -1.91 7.29 10.83
CA PHE A 17 -2.01 5.84 10.68
C PHE A 17 -1.22 5.17 11.82
N PRO A 18 -1.70 4.05 12.38
CA PRO A 18 -1.00 3.35 13.46
C PRO A 18 0.41 2.96 13.03
N SER A 19 1.42 3.30 13.81
CA SER A 19 2.83 3.05 13.47
C SER A 19 3.25 1.57 13.49
N TRP A 20 2.34 0.63 13.72
CA TRP A 20 2.62 -0.80 13.88
C TRP A 20 1.84 -1.69 12.89
N LEU A 21 1.29 -1.10 11.82
CA LEU A 21 0.55 -1.87 10.81
C LEU A 21 1.41 -2.97 10.18
N ARG A 22 0.80 -4.14 9.97
CA ARG A 22 1.39 -5.27 9.25
C ARG A 22 1.00 -5.18 7.79
N VAL A 23 1.97 -4.86 6.95
CA VAL A 23 1.75 -4.58 5.54
C VAL A 23 2.29 -5.73 4.71
N LEU A 24 1.51 -6.20 3.73
CA LEU A 24 1.98 -7.11 2.68
C LEU A 24 2.25 -6.29 1.41
N ALA A 25 3.51 -6.24 0.99
CA ALA A 25 3.95 -5.62 -0.25
C ALA A 25 4.13 -6.65 -1.36
N ILE A 26 3.55 -6.38 -2.54
CA ILE A 26 3.53 -7.30 -3.69
C ILE A 26 4.00 -6.54 -4.93
N ASP A 27 5.17 -6.89 -5.44
CA ASP A 27 5.75 -6.26 -6.64
C ASP A 27 6.79 -7.23 -7.23
N ASN A 28 6.84 -7.36 -8.56
CA ASN A 28 7.80 -8.25 -9.24
C ASN A 28 9.19 -7.61 -9.38
N ASP A 29 9.30 -6.29 -9.21
CA ASP A 29 10.56 -5.56 -9.23
C ASP A 29 11.17 -5.49 -7.81
N PRO A 30 12.33 -6.13 -7.56
CA PRO A 30 12.98 -6.12 -6.26
C PRO A 30 13.43 -4.72 -5.82
N VAL A 31 13.65 -3.78 -6.75
CA VAL A 31 14.04 -2.40 -6.41
C VAL A 31 12.86 -1.64 -5.83
N ASN A 32 11.66 -1.79 -6.42
CA ASN A 32 10.43 -1.21 -5.86
C ASN A 32 10.15 -1.74 -4.45
N LEU A 33 10.30 -3.06 -4.24
CA LEU A 33 10.15 -3.68 -2.94
C LEU A 33 11.14 -3.12 -1.92
N LYS A 34 12.39 -2.86 -2.32
CA LYS A 34 13.40 -2.30 -1.43
C LYS A 34 13.09 -0.85 -1.04
N VAL A 35 12.63 -0.04 -1.99
CA VAL A 35 12.18 1.34 -1.72
C VAL A 35 11.02 1.32 -0.74
N LEU A 36 10.01 0.48 -0.98
CA LEU A 36 8.85 0.38 -0.11
C LEU A 36 9.22 -0.11 1.31
N GLU A 37 10.15 -1.06 1.41
CA GLU A 37 10.71 -1.50 2.69
C GLU A 37 11.33 -0.36 3.49
N ILE A 38 12.17 0.46 2.84
CA ILE A 38 12.81 1.59 3.50
C ILE A 38 11.75 2.59 4.01
N LEU A 39 10.81 2.99 3.13
CA LEU A 39 9.81 4.01 3.46
C LEU A 39 8.86 3.58 4.59
N LEU A 40 8.39 2.34 4.57
CA LEU A 40 7.41 1.85 5.54
C LEU A 40 8.05 1.48 6.88
N ARG A 41 9.29 0.95 6.88
CA ARG A 41 10.02 0.71 8.14
C ARG A 41 10.40 2.00 8.85
N MET A 42 10.65 3.09 8.12
CA MET A 42 10.83 4.43 8.70
C MET A 42 9.58 4.97 9.40
N ARG A 43 8.43 4.32 9.23
CA ARG A 43 7.17 4.60 9.92
C ARG A 43 6.78 3.50 10.92
N ASN A 44 7.73 2.62 11.24
CA ASN A 44 7.61 1.47 12.14
C ASN A 44 6.65 0.35 11.69
N TYR A 45 6.22 0.35 10.43
CA TYR A 45 5.37 -0.73 9.93
C TYR A 45 6.12 -2.07 9.81
N HIS A 46 5.38 -3.15 10.06
CA HIS A 46 5.85 -4.52 9.91
C HIS A 46 5.61 -4.99 8.48
N LEU A 47 6.65 -4.96 7.65
CA LEU A 47 6.54 -5.33 6.24
C LEU A 47 6.81 -6.82 6.01
N THR A 48 5.91 -7.48 5.28
CA THR A 48 6.14 -8.76 4.60
C THR A 48 6.14 -8.53 3.10
N ILE A 49 7.03 -9.22 2.37
CA ILE A 49 7.24 -9.00 0.94
C ILE A 49 6.91 -10.28 0.17
N ALA A 50 6.15 -10.14 -0.91
CA ALA A 50 5.94 -11.16 -1.93
C ALA A 50 6.36 -10.63 -3.31
N ARG A 51 7.01 -11.47 -4.11
CA ARG A 51 7.48 -11.11 -5.47
C ARG A 51 6.51 -11.50 -6.58
N ASP A 52 5.46 -12.23 -6.21
CA ASP A 52 4.45 -12.74 -7.11
C ASP A 52 3.14 -12.95 -6.35
N ALA A 53 2.04 -12.93 -7.09
CA ALA A 53 0.72 -13.03 -6.51
C ALA A 53 0.37 -14.44 -5.97
N MET A 54 1.03 -15.52 -6.42
CA MET A 54 0.80 -16.87 -5.89
C MET A 54 1.36 -16.97 -4.48
N THR A 55 2.59 -16.48 -4.28
CA THR A 55 3.22 -16.36 -2.97
C THR A 55 2.40 -15.48 -2.05
N ALA A 56 1.89 -14.34 -2.54
CA ALA A 56 1.05 -13.44 -1.76
C ALA A 56 -0.25 -14.12 -1.30
N LEU A 57 -0.97 -14.80 -2.21
CA LEU A 57 -2.20 -15.55 -1.88
C LEU A 57 -1.94 -16.64 -0.86
N ARG A 58 -0.81 -17.34 -0.98
CA ARG A 58 -0.42 -18.37 -0.01
C ARG A 58 -0.20 -17.77 1.38
N MET A 59 0.56 -16.67 1.48
CA MET A 59 0.80 -15.96 2.75
C MET A 59 -0.49 -15.45 3.39
N LEU A 60 -1.39 -14.90 2.58
CA LEU A 60 -2.69 -14.42 3.02
C LEU A 60 -3.56 -15.55 3.59
N ARG A 61 -3.59 -16.70 2.90
CA ARG A 61 -4.37 -17.87 3.31
C ARG A 61 -3.79 -18.57 4.55
N GLU A 62 -2.47 -18.75 4.60
CA GLU A 62 -1.78 -19.41 5.72
C GLU A 62 -1.85 -18.59 7.02
N GLY A 63 -1.80 -17.26 6.92
CA GLY A 63 -1.83 -16.38 8.09
C GLY A 63 -3.22 -16.23 8.74
N GLY A 64 -4.29 -16.52 8.00
CA GLY A 64 -5.66 -16.32 8.46
C GLY A 64 -6.07 -14.84 8.60
N ARG A 65 -7.26 -14.61 9.16
CA ARG A 65 -7.80 -13.26 9.35
C ARG A 65 -6.95 -12.46 10.34
N GLY A 66 -6.62 -11.24 9.94
CA GLY A 66 -5.83 -10.32 10.78
C GLY A 66 -4.35 -10.67 10.84
N ASN A 67 -3.77 -11.35 9.84
CA ASN A 67 -2.31 -11.46 9.70
C ASN A 67 -1.69 -10.18 9.10
N PHE A 68 -2.46 -9.50 8.25
CA PHE A 68 -2.12 -8.24 7.63
C PHE A 68 -3.24 -7.24 7.88
N ASP A 69 -2.86 -5.97 7.93
CA ASP A 69 -3.76 -4.82 8.11
C ASP A 69 -3.89 -4.01 6.80
N LEU A 70 -2.96 -4.20 5.85
CA LEU A 70 -2.92 -3.52 4.56
C LEU A 70 -2.17 -4.36 3.51
N VAL A 71 -2.68 -4.38 2.28
CA VAL A 71 -1.95 -4.87 1.10
C VAL A 71 -1.58 -3.71 0.18
N ILE A 72 -0.32 -3.67 -0.26
CA ILE A 72 0.16 -2.77 -1.31
C ILE A 72 0.63 -3.64 -2.46
N SER A 73 0.00 -3.53 -3.63
CA SER A 73 0.35 -4.35 -4.80
C SER A 73 0.58 -3.50 -6.03
N ASP A 74 1.60 -3.83 -6.82
CA ASP A 74 1.65 -3.41 -8.22
C ASP A 74 0.45 -4.01 -8.97
N VAL A 75 -0.28 -3.19 -9.72
CA VAL A 75 -1.39 -3.65 -10.58
C VAL A 75 -0.88 -4.21 -11.90
N TYR A 76 0.31 -3.81 -12.35
CA TYR A 76 0.91 -4.21 -13.61
C TYR A 76 2.02 -5.26 -13.40
N MET A 77 1.66 -6.43 -12.90
CA MET A 77 2.57 -7.58 -12.86
C MET A 77 2.56 -8.33 -14.20
N SER A 78 3.74 -8.55 -14.80
CA SER A 78 3.87 -9.16 -16.14
C SER A 78 3.39 -10.61 -16.24
N ASN A 79 3.36 -11.34 -15.12
CA ASN A 79 3.15 -12.79 -15.11
C ASN A 79 1.80 -13.21 -14.51
N MET A 80 1.03 -12.27 -13.93
CA MET A 80 -0.24 -12.57 -13.29
C MET A 80 -1.15 -11.35 -13.30
N ASP A 81 -2.45 -11.58 -13.43
CA ASP A 81 -3.46 -10.54 -13.41
C ASP A 81 -3.55 -9.94 -11.99
N GLY A 82 -2.73 -8.90 -11.73
CA GLY A 82 -2.70 -8.18 -10.46
C GLY A 82 -4.08 -7.70 -10.04
N PHE A 83 -4.96 -7.38 -11.00
CA PHE A 83 -6.35 -7.04 -10.72
C PHE A 83 -7.15 -8.22 -10.15
N LYS A 84 -6.94 -9.46 -10.62
CA LYS A 84 -7.60 -10.64 -10.02
C LYS A 84 -7.15 -10.86 -8.59
N LEU A 85 -5.85 -10.70 -8.31
CA LEU A 85 -5.33 -10.76 -6.94
C LEU A 85 -6.06 -9.74 -6.06
N LEU A 86 -6.07 -8.48 -6.46
CA LEU A 86 -6.69 -7.42 -5.64
C LEU A 86 -8.17 -7.67 -5.43
N LYS A 87 -8.89 -8.11 -6.47
CA LYS A 87 -10.32 -8.43 -6.38
C LYS A 87 -10.59 -9.61 -5.43
N LEU A 88 -9.73 -10.63 -5.41
CA LEU A 88 -9.85 -11.75 -4.47
C LEU A 88 -9.61 -11.28 -3.03
N ILE A 89 -8.60 -10.44 -2.79
CA ILE A 89 -8.28 -9.93 -1.46
C ILE A 89 -9.44 -9.08 -0.92
N ASP A 90 -9.93 -8.16 -1.74
CA ASP A 90 -11.02 -7.25 -1.37
C ASP A 90 -12.32 -8.01 -1.04
N LEU A 91 -12.70 -8.98 -1.88
CA LEU A 91 -13.95 -9.73 -1.73
C LEU A 91 -13.90 -10.83 -0.65
N GLU A 92 -12.77 -11.54 -0.52
CA GLU A 92 -12.68 -12.71 0.37
C GLU A 92 -12.14 -12.36 1.76
N MET A 93 -11.36 -11.28 1.89
CA MET A 93 -10.55 -11.02 3.08
C MET A 93 -10.87 -9.69 3.78
N ASP A 94 -11.72 -8.84 3.19
CA ASP A 94 -12.11 -7.52 3.75
C ASP A 94 -10.90 -6.68 4.18
N LEU A 95 -9.84 -6.75 3.38
CA LEU A 95 -8.54 -6.16 3.68
C LEU A 95 -8.31 -4.94 2.79
N PRO A 96 -7.94 -3.77 3.34
CA PRO A 96 -7.64 -2.60 2.54
C PRO A 96 -6.51 -2.88 1.53
N VAL A 97 -6.73 -2.45 0.28
CA VAL A 97 -5.77 -2.64 -0.81
C VAL A 97 -5.39 -1.29 -1.42
N ILE A 98 -4.08 -1.05 -1.57
CA ILE A 98 -3.54 0.06 -2.35
C ILE A 98 -2.91 -0.51 -3.63
N GLY A 99 -3.49 -0.16 -4.77
CA GLY A 99 -2.95 -0.48 -6.09
C GLY A 99 -1.91 0.56 -6.53
N LYS A 100 -0.71 0.10 -6.85
CA LYS A 100 0.37 0.89 -7.44
C LYS A 100 0.33 0.72 -8.96
N ALA A 101 0.00 1.80 -9.66
CA ALA A 101 -0.08 1.82 -11.13
C ALA A 101 1.22 2.27 -11.83
N PHE A 102 2.20 2.78 -11.07
CA PHE A 102 3.44 3.30 -11.61
C PHE A 102 4.64 2.84 -10.79
N SER A 103 5.74 2.48 -11.48
CA SER A 103 7.00 2.18 -10.81
C SER A 103 7.55 3.44 -10.14
N LEU A 104 7.90 3.34 -8.84
CA LEU A 104 8.17 4.52 -7.99
C LEU A 104 9.49 5.19 -8.35
N ILE A 105 10.40 4.44 -8.98
CA ILE A 105 11.74 4.89 -9.34
C ILE A 105 11.71 5.78 -10.60
N TYR A 106 10.74 5.57 -11.50
CA TYR A 106 10.63 6.38 -12.71
C TYR A 106 10.00 7.75 -12.46
N CYS A 107 9.35 7.97 -11.30
CA CYS A 107 8.73 9.25 -10.98
C CYS A 107 9.76 10.38 -10.79
N SER A 108 10.98 10.07 -10.34
CA SER A 108 12.06 11.05 -10.17
C SER A 108 12.84 11.36 -11.46
N PHE A 109 12.64 10.59 -12.54
CA PHE A 109 13.27 10.83 -13.84
C PHE A 109 12.34 11.47 -14.88
N PHE A 110 11.06 11.66 -14.54
CA PHE A 110 10.01 12.12 -15.48
C PHE A 110 9.12 13.25 -14.92
N LEU A 111 9.59 13.99 -13.91
CA LEU A 111 9.05 15.30 -13.57
C LEU A 111 10.07 16.36 -14.04
N PRO A 112 9.71 17.26 -14.96
CA PRO A 112 10.59 18.35 -15.39
C PRO A 112 10.90 19.34 -14.25
#